data_AF-A0A9P6PPE0-F1
#
_entry.id   AF-A0A9P6PPE0-F1
#
_cell.length_a   1.000
_cell.length_b   1.000
_cell.length_c   1.000
_cell.angle_alpha   90.00
_cell.angle_beta   90.00
_cell.angle_gamma   90.00
#
_symmetry.space_group_name_H-M   'P 1'
#
loop_
_entity.id
_entity.type
_entity.pdbx_description
1 polymer ?
#
loop_
_entity_poly.entity_id
_entity_poly.type
_entity_poly.pdbx_seq_one_letter_code
_entity_poly.pdbx_strand_id
1 'polypeptide(L)'
;MAHSQRRTNSLDKGPSLGKGSYGEVFFGFWSGLPCAFKQTFGSREDIQREIALLQNLRYKNIIQFYAALNHTTPDNRKVLLIVM
;
A
#
# COMPACT_ATOMS: atom_id res chain seq x y z
N MET A 1 -10.24 27.13 -15.53
CA MET A 1 -9.39 26.95 -14.33
C MET A 1 -9.96 25.78 -13.53
N ALA A 2 -9.62 24.53 -13.89
CA ALA A 2 -10.16 23.35 -13.20
C ALA A 2 -9.22 22.96 -12.04
N HIS A 3 -9.58 23.35 -10.82
CA HIS A 3 -8.96 22.78 -9.63
C HIS A 3 -9.40 21.33 -9.50
N SER A 4 -8.56 20.40 -9.98
CA SER A 4 -8.68 18.99 -9.65
C SER A 4 -8.33 18.84 -8.17
N GLN A 5 -9.35 18.88 -7.30
CA GLN A 5 -9.22 18.45 -5.91
C GLN A 5 -8.71 17.01 -5.94
N ARG A 6 -7.41 16.82 -5.70
CA ARG A 6 -6.87 15.51 -5.34
C ARG A 6 -7.69 15.05 -4.14
N ARG A 7 -8.60 14.10 -4.35
CA ARG A 7 -9.21 13.34 -3.27
C ARG A 7 -8.08 12.61 -2.57
N THR A 8 -7.46 13.25 -1.58
CA THR A 8 -6.61 12.55 -0.63
C THR A 8 -7.56 11.73 0.22
N ASN A 9 -7.86 10.52 -0.24
CA ASN A 9 -8.48 9.51 0.60
C ASN A 9 -7.69 9.50 1.91
N SER A 10 -8.37 9.74 3.04
CA SER A 10 -7.72 9.78 4.34
C SER A 10 -7.12 8.41 4.63
N LEU A 11 -5.83 8.41 4.98
CA LEU A 11 -5.09 7.21 5.34
C LEU A 11 -4.78 7.30 6.83
N ASP A 12 -5.34 6.38 7.60
CA ASP A 12 -5.10 6.23 9.02
C ASP A 12 -4.32 4.93 9.26
N LYS A 13 -3.04 5.04 9.60
CA LYS A 13 -2.15 3.90 9.81
C LYS A 13 -2.19 3.50 11.28
N GLY A 14 -2.66 2.29 11.55
CA GLY A 14 -2.73 1.69 12.87
C GLY A 14 -1.52 0.80 13.21
N PRO A 15 -1.70 -0.16 14.13
CA PRO A 15 -0.60 -0.98 14.67
C PRO A 15 0.00 -1.92 13.63
N SER A 16 1.24 -2.35 13.89
CA SER A 16 1.90 -3.39 13.10
C SER A 16 1.19 -4.73 13.33
N LEU A 17 0.84 -5.40 12.23
CA LEU A 17 0.28 -6.75 12.21
C LEU A 17 1.38 -7.82 12.06
N GLY A 18 2.51 -7.47 11.46
CA GLY A 18 3.62 -8.39 11.28
C GLY A 18 4.74 -7.81 10.42
N LYS A 19 5.96 -8.28 10.67
CA LYS A 19 7.17 -7.85 9.97
C LYS A 19 7.92 -9.05 9.42
N GLY A 20 8.40 -8.92 8.19
CA GLY A 20 9.26 -9.91 7.53
C GLY A 20 10.39 -9.24 6.76
N SER A 21 11.15 -10.04 6.03
CA SER A 21 12.28 -9.58 5.21
C SER A 21 11.86 -8.63 4.08
N TYR A 22 10.64 -8.77 3.57
CA TYR A 22 10.13 -8.00 2.43
C TYR A 22 9.30 -6.77 2.81
N GLY A 23 9.11 -6.51 4.11
CA GLY A 23 8.30 -5.39 4.56
C GLY A 23 7.65 -5.60 5.91
N GLU A 24 6.84 -4.62 6.27
CA GLU A 24 6.03 -4.63 7.47
C GLU A 24 4.58 -4.30 7.10
N VAL A 25 3.65 -5.08 7.65
CA VAL A 25 2.21 -4.94 7.41
C VAL A 25 1.58 -4.29 8.63
N PHE A 26 0.74 -3.30 8.39
CA PHE A 26 0.03 -2.56 9.41
C PHE A 26 -1.48 -2.68 9.18
N PHE A 27 -2.25 -2.68 10.25
CA PHE A 27 -3.68 -2.43 10.17
C PHE A 27 -3.92 -0.93 9.95
N GLY A 28 -5.07 -0.55 9.40
CA GLY A 28 -5.49 0.84 9.37
C GLY A 28 -6.78 1.03 8.60
N PHE A 29 -7.06 2.27 8.23
CA PHE A 29 -8.24 2.63 7.45
C PHE A 29 -7.88 3.44 6.21
N TRP A 30 -8.46 3.07 5.07
CA TRP A 30 -8.42 3.84 3.83
C TRP A 30 -9.82 4.33 3.49
N SER A 31 -10.05 5.65 3.56
CA SER A 31 -11.39 6.23 3.42
C SER A 31 -12.44 5.58 4.35
N GLY A 32 -12.04 5.24 5.58
CA GLY A 32 -12.90 4.59 6.57
C GLY A 32 -13.09 3.08 6.39
N LEU A 33 -12.53 2.48 5.34
CA LEU A 33 -12.54 1.02 5.17
C LEU A 33 -11.31 0.39 5.84
N PRO A 34 -11.46 -0.67 6.66
CA PRO A 34 -10.33 -1.36 7.26
C PRO A 34 -9.50 -2.04 6.18
N CYS A 35 -8.19 -1.80 6.18
CA CYS A 35 -7.27 -2.37 5.20
C CYS A 35 -5.97 -2.81 5.86
N ALA A 36 -5.24 -3.70 5.18
CA ALA A 36 -3.86 -3.97 5.48
C ALA A 36 -2.96 -3.08 4.59
N PHE A 37 -1.97 -2.46 5.23
CA PHE A 37 -1.00 -1.58 4.60
C PHE A 37 0.38 -2.23 4.67
N LYS A 38 0.89 -2.72 3.54
CA LYS A 38 2.25 -3.27 3.48
C LYS A 38 3.23 -2.17 3.08
N GLN A 39 4.12 -1.84 4.00
CA GLN A 39 5.29 -1.02 3.74
C GLN A 39 6.41 -1.93 3.21
N THR A 40 6.77 -1.81 1.94
CA THR A 40 7.76 -2.69 1.31
C THR A 40 9.19 -2.28 1.63
N PHE A 41 10.07 -3.29 1.70
CA PHE A 41 11.53 -3.12 1.72
C PHE A 41 12.10 -3.70 0.44
N GLY A 42 13.13 -3.08 -0.13
CA GLY A 42 13.82 -3.61 -1.30
C GLY A 42 14.07 -2.56 -2.38
N SER A 43 14.57 -3.04 -3.52
CA SER A 43 14.80 -2.21 -4.70
C SER A 43 13.49 -1.74 -5.31
N ARG A 44 13.56 -0.67 -6.12
CA ARG A 44 12.39 -0.19 -6.86
C ARG A 44 11.86 -1.26 -7.81
N GLU A 45 12.76 -2.02 -8.41
CA GLU A 45 12.47 -3.07 -9.38
C GLU A 45 11.70 -4.22 -8.73
N ASP A 46 12.10 -4.65 -7.52
CA ASP A 46 11.39 -5.70 -6.78
C ASP A 46 9.98 -5.24 -6.39
N ILE A 47 9.85 -3.99 -5.93
CA ILE A 47 8.55 -3.41 -5.59
C ILE A 47 7.65 -3.30 -6.82
N GLN A 48 8.19 -2.92 -7.98
CA GLN A 48 7.45 -2.85 -9.24
C GLN A 48 6.96 -4.23 -9.69
N ARG A 49 7.79 -5.27 -9.55
CA ARG A 49 7.37 -6.66 -9.84
C ARG A 49 6.23 -7.10 -8.93
N GLU A 50 6.31 -6.81 -7.63
CA GLU A 50 5.25 -7.14 -6.69
C GLU A 50 3.93 -6.43 -7.04
N ILE A 51 3.98 -5.13 -7.35
CA ILE A 51 2.80 -4.37 -7.79
C ILE A 51 2.21 -4.97 -9.07
N ALA A 52 3.04 -5.24 -10.08
CA ALA A 52 2.59 -5.80 -11.35
C ALA A 52 1.91 -7.16 -11.17
N LEU A 53 2.44 -8.02 -10.30
CA LEU A 53 1.84 -9.30 -9.98
C LEU A 53 0.48 -9.11 -9.29
N LEU A 54 0.43 -8.27 -8.24
CA LEU A 54 -0.78 -8.00 -7.47
C LEU A 54 -1.89 -7.32 -8.27
N GLN A 55 -1.56 -6.44 -9.23
CA GLN A 55 -2.53 -5.79 -10.11
C GLN A 55 -3.32 -6.77 -10.97
N ASN A 56 -2.71 -7.91 -11.31
CA ASN A 56 -3.32 -8.95 -12.15
C ASN A 56 -4.04 -10.04 -11.36
N LEU A 57 -3.90 -10.07 -10.03
CA LEU A 57 -4.59 -11.03 -9.17
C LEU A 57 -5.93 -10.46 -8.69
N ARG A 58 -7.01 -10.95 -9.31
CA ARG A 58 -8.40 -10.66 -8.91
C ARG A 58 -9.19 -11.95 -8.79
N TYR A 59 -9.25 -12.51 -7.60
CA TYR A 59 -9.97 -13.76 -7.34
C TYR A 59 -10.52 -13.78 -5.91
N LYS A 60 -11.67 -14.44 -5.71
CA LYS A 60 -12.41 -14.43 -4.43
C LYS A 60 -11.64 -14.95 -3.20
N ASN A 61 -10.59 -15.74 -3.40
CA ASN A 61 -9.78 -16.34 -2.33
C ASN A 61 -8.35 -15.76 -2.26
N ILE A 62 -8.11 -14.64 -2.95
CA ILE A 62 -6.82 -13.94 -2.93
C ILE A 62 -7.08 -12.55 -2.41
N ILE A 63 -6.24 -12.10 -1.48
CA ILE A 63 -6.28 -10.74 -0.95
C ILE A 63 -6.17 -9.76 -2.12
N GLN A 64 -7.15 -8.88 -2.23
CA GLN A 64 -7.27 -7.96 -3.34
C GLN A 64 -6.34 -6.78 -3.13
N PHE A 65 -5.49 -6.52 -4.12
CA PHE A 65 -4.72 -5.29 -4.19
C PHE A 65 -5.58 -4.13 -4.70
N TYR A 66 -5.55 -3.01 -3.99
CA TYR A 66 -6.31 -1.80 -4.31
C TYR A 66 -5.43 -0.72 -4.93
N ALA A 67 -4.31 -0.40 -4.27
CA ALA A 67 -3.46 0.71 -4.68
C ALA A 67 -2.03 0.57 -4.13
N ALA A 68 -1.10 1.21 -4.83
CA ALA A 68 0.26 1.46 -4.35
C ALA A 68 0.44 2.97 -4.19
N LEU A 69 0.89 3.40 -3.01
CA LEU A 69 1.18 4.80 -2.72
C LEU A 69 2.69 4.97 -2.52
N ASN A 70 3.28 5.90 -3.24
CA ASN A 70 4.67 6.30 -3.02
C ASN A 70 4.72 7.29 -1.86
N HIS A 71 5.05 6.81 -0.67
CA HIS A 71 5.27 7.65 0.50
C HIS A 71 6.77 7.93 0.64
N THR A 72 7.19 9.09 0.14
CA THR A 72 8.57 9.55 0.30
C THR A 72 8.74 10.12 1.70
N THR A 73 9.38 9.39 2.61
CA THR A 73 9.96 10.02 3.82
C THR A 73 11.34 10.59 3.48
N PRO A 74 11.80 11.64 4.19
CA PRO A 74 13.12 12.25 3.95
C PRO A 74 14.28 11.25 3.93
N ASP A 75 14.17 10.17 4.73
CA ASP A 75 15.20 9.14 4.86
C ASP A 75 15.02 7.91 3.96
N ASN A 76 13.84 7.70 3.35
CA ASN A 76 13.63 6.54 2.49
C ASN A 76 12.33 6.65 1.66
N ARG A 77 12.36 6.12 0.43
CA ARG A 77 11.14 5.94 -0.38
C ARG A 77 10.44 4.67 0.09
N LYS A 78 9.28 4.81 0.71
CA LYS A 78 8.46 3.69 1.19
C LYS A 78 7.26 3.56 0.26
N VAL A 79 7.05 2.38 -0.29
CA VAL A 79 5.81 2.09 -1.04
C VAL A 79 4.83 1.39 -0.11
N LEU A 80 3.62 1.93 -0.04
CA LEU A 80 2.53 1.40 0.74
C LEU A 80 1.56 0.68 -0.18
N LEU A 81 1.44 -0.63 -0.04
CA LEU A 81 0.45 -1.43 -0.75
C LEU A 81 -0.80 -1.54 0.12
N ILE A 82 -1.96 -1.19 -0.44
CA ILE A 82 -3.26 -1.30 0.21
C ILE A 82 -3.91 -2.59 -0.28
N VAL A 83 -4.23 -3.49 0.65
CA VAL A 83 -4.85 -4.79 0.35
C VAL A 83 -6.01 -5.08 1.32
N MET A 84 -7.06 -5.77 0.84
CA MET A 84 -8.18 -6.29 1.66
C MET A 84 -8.49 -7.76 1.35
#